data_AF-A0A925BB91-F1
#
_entry.id   AF-A0A925BB91-F1
#
_cell.length_a   1.000
_cell.length_b   1.000
_cell.length_c   1.000
_cell.angle_alpha   90.00
_cell.angle_beta   90.00
_cell.angle_gamma   90.00
#
_symmetry.space_group_name_H-M   'P 1'
#
loop_
_entity.id
_entity.type
_entity.pdbx_description
1 polymer ?
#
loop_
_entity_poly.entity_id
_entity_poly.type
_entity_poly.pdbx_seq_one_letter_code
_entity_poly.pdbx_strand_id
1 'polypeptide(L)'
;MIYDTRTYELRTDAGKLLKKLHCPIHKEWSQLQVIPGDDTKRRCGVCEKSVVDLVGKSDEEAEALFEESPDCCVCIVRGSRNVRVHRHEDASRPDPCPFRRIQTARGEDAINQGVQDGFWPLVMKVEQSRKIYTWMAVYQNEQTGEVLTVGDSRHLPETPWKRIIKPFSFYPDHFEHKIAAYLIPVDLAVGERVFLVDLIEDLVAVYGNQGHTSRLDSAYAIWDAKKFRVEWSEWKDADRLIG
;
A
#
# COMPACT_ATOMS: atom_id res chain seq x y z
N MET A 1 -14.75 -23.33 -7.76
CA MET A 1 -14.10 -22.08 -8.24
C MET A 1 -12.78 -22.32 -8.95
N ILE A 2 -12.44 -21.45 -9.91
CA ILE A 2 -11.17 -21.44 -10.67
C ILE A 2 -10.48 -20.08 -10.53
N TYR A 3 -9.22 -20.08 -10.10
CA TYR A 3 -8.38 -18.87 -10.05
C TYR A 3 -7.28 -18.95 -11.11
N ASP A 4 -7.22 -17.95 -11.99
CA ASP A 4 -6.19 -17.84 -13.03
C ASP A 4 -5.08 -16.88 -12.57
N THR A 5 -3.86 -17.40 -12.45
CA THR A 5 -2.72 -16.64 -11.90
C THR A 5 -2.15 -15.60 -12.87
N ARG A 6 -2.57 -15.59 -14.15
CA ARG A 6 -2.06 -14.66 -15.19
C ARG A 6 -2.95 -13.44 -15.33
N THR A 7 -4.26 -13.65 -15.30
CA THR A 7 -5.29 -12.63 -15.43
C THR A 7 -5.75 -12.09 -14.08
N TYR A 8 -5.42 -12.82 -13.01
CA TYR A 8 -5.89 -12.60 -11.65
C TYR A 8 -7.40 -12.70 -11.49
N GLU A 9 -8.06 -13.42 -12.39
CA GLU A 9 -9.51 -13.61 -12.35
C GLU A 9 -9.86 -14.82 -11.51
N LEU A 10 -10.79 -14.63 -10.58
CA LEU A 10 -11.48 -15.69 -9.87
C LEU A 10 -12.85 -15.90 -10.54
N ARG A 11 -13.12 -17.14 -10.94
CA ARG A 11 -14.34 -17.55 -11.65
C ARG A 11 -15.01 -18.71 -10.93
N THR A 12 -16.30 -18.89 -11.13
CA THR A 12 -16.99 -20.13 -10.77
C THR A 12 -16.51 -21.29 -11.64
N ASP A 13 -16.84 -22.52 -11.25
CA ASP A 13 -16.56 -23.71 -12.07
C ASP A 13 -17.34 -23.70 -13.39
N ALA A 14 -18.46 -22.97 -13.45
CA ALA A 14 -19.22 -22.68 -14.68
C ALA A 14 -18.61 -21.56 -15.55
N GLY A 15 -17.54 -20.91 -15.08
CA GLY A 15 -16.80 -19.89 -15.84
C GLY A 15 -17.31 -18.45 -15.66
N LYS A 16 -18.33 -18.21 -14.83
CA LYS A 16 -18.81 -16.86 -14.49
C LYS A 16 -17.73 -16.13 -13.69
N LEU A 17 -17.45 -14.87 -14.06
CA LEU A 17 -16.47 -14.04 -13.36
C LEU A 17 -17.03 -13.62 -12.00
N LEU A 18 -16.31 -13.97 -10.93
CA LEU A 18 -16.62 -13.54 -9.57
C LEU A 18 -15.93 -12.21 -9.28
N LYS A 19 -14.61 -12.18 -9.43
CA LYS A 19 -13.82 -10.99 -9.12
C LYS A 19 -12.44 -11.02 -9.78
N LYS A 20 -11.88 -9.85 -10.05
CA LYS A 20 -10.47 -9.68 -10.39
C LYS A 20 -9.67 -9.31 -9.14
N LEU A 21 -8.72 -10.15 -8.76
CA LEU A 21 -7.99 -10.06 -7.51
C LEU A 21 -6.64 -9.37 -7.73
N HIS A 22 -6.53 -8.10 -7.36
CA HIS A 22 -5.27 -7.38 -7.44
C HIS A 22 -4.88 -6.83 -6.06
N CYS A 23 -3.71 -7.24 -5.58
CA CYS A 23 -3.10 -6.74 -4.37
C CYS A 23 -1.72 -6.17 -4.73
N PRO A 24 -1.52 -4.84 -4.71
CA PRO A 24 -0.24 -4.22 -5.07
C PRO A 24 0.95 -4.69 -4.21
N ILE A 25 0.64 -5.15 -2.99
CA ILE A 25 1.59 -5.49 -1.93
C ILE A 25 1.70 -6.99 -1.64
N HIS A 26 0.98 -7.84 -2.38
CA HIS A 26 1.07 -9.32 -2.31
C HIS A 26 1.11 -9.91 -0.88
N LYS A 27 0.25 -9.43 0.02
CA LYS A 27 0.20 -9.87 1.42
C LYS A 27 -0.16 -11.35 1.56
N GLU A 28 0.52 -12.04 2.48
CA GLU A 28 0.18 -13.39 2.91
C GLU A 28 -0.85 -13.38 4.05
N TRP A 29 -1.58 -14.50 4.24
CA TRP A 29 -2.62 -14.61 5.28
C TRP A 29 -2.10 -14.33 6.69
N SER A 30 -0.88 -14.81 6.99
CA SER A 30 -0.17 -14.60 8.25
C SER A 30 0.13 -13.11 8.53
N GLN A 31 0.22 -12.28 7.49
CA GLN A 31 0.56 -10.86 7.56
C GLN A 31 -0.66 -9.95 7.73
N LEU A 32 -1.86 -10.52 7.87
CA LEU A 32 -3.11 -9.79 8.05
C LEU A 32 -3.50 -9.76 9.52
N GLN A 33 -4.14 -8.66 9.94
CA GLN A 33 -4.64 -8.50 11.30
C GLN A 33 -5.76 -9.50 11.57
N VAL A 34 -5.64 -10.22 12.68
CA VAL A 34 -6.65 -11.18 13.13
C VAL A 34 -7.89 -10.43 13.62
N ILE A 35 -9.08 -10.90 13.23
CA ILE A 35 -10.34 -10.40 13.76
C ILE A 35 -10.74 -11.30 14.93
N PRO A 36 -10.83 -10.79 16.18
CA PRO A 36 -11.17 -11.62 17.33
C PRO A 36 -12.52 -12.32 17.14
N GLY A 37 -12.52 -13.65 17.24
CA GLY A 37 -13.73 -14.47 17.12
C GLY A 37 -14.11 -14.90 15.69
N ASP A 38 -13.32 -14.55 14.67
CA ASP A 38 -13.55 -14.99 13.28
C ASP A 38 -12.23 -15.41 12.61
N ASP A 39 -11.98 -16.72 12.54
CA ASP A 39 -10.77 -17.27 11.90
C ASP A 39 -10.85 -17.26 10.37
N THR A 40 -12.03 -17.01 9.81
CA THR A 40 -12.29 -17.00 8.36
C THR A 40 -12.12 -15.62 7.74
N LYS A 41 -11.93 -14.59 8.58
CA LYS A 41 -11.75 -13.22 8.13
C LYS A 41 -10.55 -12.59 8.82
N ARG A 42 -9.78 -11.84 8.04
CA ARG A 42 -8.70 -10.99 8.54
C ARG A 42 -8.85 -9.59 7.96
N ARG A 43 -8.11 -8.64 8.50
CA ARG A 43 -8.07 -7.26 8.00
C ARG A 43 -6.69 -6.94 7.45
N CYS A 44 -6.65 -6.36 6.26
CA CYS A 44 -5.40 -5.83 5.72
C CYS A 44 -5.01 -4.55 6.46
N GLY A 45 -3.85 -4.51 7.10
CA GLY A 45 -3.38 -3.30 7.80
C GLY A 45 -2.93 -2.16 6.87
N VAL A 46 -2.92 -2.36 5.54
CA VAL A 46 -2.50 -1.33 4.57
C VAL A 46 -3.69 -0.67 3.88
N CYS A 47 -4.61 -1.47 3.33
CA CYS A 47 -5.78 -0.95 2.64
C CYS A 47 -7.07 -1.01 3.46
N GLU A 48 -6.99 -1.48 4.72
CA GLU A 48 -8.08 -1.66 5.68
C GLU A 48 -9.24 -2.56 5.22
N LYS A 49 -9.17 -3.10 4.01
CA LYS A 49 -10.16 -4.03 3.46
C LYS A 49 -10.15 -5.37 4.21
N SER A 50 -11.33 -5.94 4.40
CA SER A 50 -11.50 -7.30 4.90
C SER A 50 -11.00 -8.30 3.87
N VAL A 51 -10.24 -9.30 4.34
CA VAL A 51 -9.75 -10.43 3.55
C VAL A 51 -10.44 -11.69 4.07
N VAL A 52 -11.17 -12.36 3.19
CA VAL A 52 -11.95 -13.55 3.55
C VAL A 52 -11.26 -14.81 3.06
N ASP A 53 -11.17 -15.84 3.91
CA ASP A 53 -10.70 -17.15 3.49
C ASP A 53 -11.78 -17.84 2.65
N LEU A 54 -11.40 -18.26 1.45
CA LEU A 54 -12.29 -19.02 0.58
C LEU A 54 -12.26 -20.52 0.86
N VAL A 55 -11.37 -21.04 1.72
CA VAL A 55 -11.32 -22.47 2.02
C VAL A 55 -12.70 -22.99 2.45
N GLY A 56 -13.18 -24.02 1.76
CA GLY A 56 -14.45 -24.69 2.06
C GLY A 56 -15.71 -23.99 1.52
N LYS A 57 -15.60 -22.80 0.93
CA LYS A 57 -16.76 -22.10 0.34
C LYS A 57 -17.17 -22.66 -1.02
N SER A 58 -18.48 -22.75 -1.28
CA SER A 58 -19.05 -23.08 -2.59
C SER A 58 -19.01 -21.89 -3.56
N ASP A 59 -19.34 -22.14 -4.82
CA ASP A 59 -19.46 -21.07 -5.83
C ASP A 59 -20.58 -20.09 -5.46
N GLU A 60 -21.73 -20.57 -4.97
CA GLU A 60 -22.87 -19.75 -4.55
C GLU A 60 -22.53 -18.88 -3.33
N GLU A 61 -21.79 -19.43 -2.36
CA GLU A 61 -21.34 -18.68 -1.19
C GLU A 61 -20.31 -17.61 -1.54
N ALA A 62 -19.45 -17.88 -2.53
CA ALA A 62 -18.51 -16.90 -3.03
C ALA A 62 -19.21 -15.79 -3.83
N GLU A 63 -20.24 -16.13 -4.62
CA GLU A 63 -21.08 -15.13 -5.30
C GLU A 63 -21.77 -14.20 -4.32
N ALA A 64 -22.47 -14.76 -3.32
CA ALA A 64 -23.14 -13.97 -2.29
C ALA A 64 -22.16 -13.06 -1.53
N LEU A 65 -20.95 -13.55 -1.23
CA LEU A 65 -19.90 -12.76 -0.60
C LEU A 65 -19.52 -11.52 -1.44
N PHE A 66 -19.35 -11.67 -2.75
CA PHE A 66 -18.96 -10.55 -3.62
C PHE A 66 -20.13 -9.63 -3.98
N GLU A 67 -21.38 -10.10 -3.89
CA GLU A 67 -22.56 -9.25 -3.98
C GLU A 67 -22.74 -8.38 -2.72
N GLU A 68 -22.55 -8.96 -1.53
CA GLU A 68 -22.65 -8.23 -0.25
C GLU A 68 -21.45 -7.29 -0.03
N SER A 69 -20.25 -7.71 -0.42
CA SER A 69 -19.00 -6.99 -0.17
C SER A 69 -18.11 -6.96 -1.41
N PRO A 70 -18.46 -6.18 -2.45
CA PRO A 70 -17.73 -6.16 -3.73
C PRO A 70 -16.29 -5.69 -3.59
N ASP A 71 -15.95 -4.98 -2.51
CA ASP A 71 -14.59 -4.52 -2.22
C ASP A 71 -13.72 -5.50 -1.45
N CYS A 72 -14.26 -6.58 -0.87
CA CYS A 72 -13.47 -7.46 0.00
C CYS A 72 -12.34 -8.18 -0.74
N CYS A 73 -11.17 -8.30 -0.13
CA CYS A 73 -10.13 -9.17 -0.63
C CYS A 73 -10.43 -10.63 -0.24
N VAL A 74 -9.74 -11.57 -0.87
CA VAL A 74 -9.85 -12.98 -0.52
C VAL A 74 -8.49 -13.64 -0.42
N CYS A 75 -8.40 -14.63 0.46
CA CYS A 75 -7.28 -15.54 0.52
C CYS A 75 -7.59 -16.79 -0.28
N ILE A 76 -6.66 -17.17 -1.15
CA ILE A 76 -6.73 -18.41 -1.92
C ILE A 76 -5.62 -19.32 -1.41
N VAL A 77 -6.02 -20.30 -0.60
CA VAL A 77 -5.09 -21.31 -0.09
C VAL A 77 -4.81 -22.35 -1.18
N ARG A 78 -3.53 -22.51 -1.51
CA ARG A 78 -3.08 -23.52 -2.49
C ARG A 78 -3.41 -24.93 -2.00
N GLY A 79 -3.99 -25.75 -2.87
CA GLY A 79 -4.37 -27.13 -2.55
C GLY A 79 -5.72 -27.27 -1.83
N SER A 80 -6.45 -26.17 -1.64
CA SER A 80 -7.86 -26.23 -1.22
C SER A 80 -8.69 -27.00 -2.26
N ARG A 81 -9.64 -27.82 -1.78
CA ARG A 81 -10.46 -28.67 -2.66
C ARG A 81 -11.45 -27.87 -3.52
N ASN A 82 -11.79 -26.66 -3.08
CA ASN A 82 -12.86 -25.85 -3.66
C ASN A 82 -12.36 -24.72 -4.59
N VAL A 83 -11.05 -24.44 -4.62
CA VAL A 83 -10.43 -23.49 -5.57
C VAL A 83 -9.33 -24.18 -6.38
N ARG A 84 -9.61 -24.38 -7.67
CA ARG A 84 -8.61 -24.84 -8.64
C ARG A 84 -7.75 -23.67 -9.10
N VAL A 85 -6.47 -23.68 -8.75
CA VAL A 85 -5.51 -22.68 -9.25
C VAL A 85 -5.01 -23.12 -10.62
N HIS A 86 -5.51 -22.49 -11.68
CA HIS A 86 -4.98 -22.65 -13.03
C HIS A 86 -3.68 -21.87 -13.15
N ARG A 87 -2.57 -22.60 -13.13
CA ARG A 87 -1.25 -22.07 -13.47
C ARG A 87 -1.04 -22.28 -14.96
N HIS A 88 -0.61 -21.23 -15.62
CA HIS A 88 0.04 -21.37 -16.92
C HIS A 88 1.47 -21.83 -16.60
N GLU A 89 1.82 -23.08 -16.88
CA GLU A 89 3.22 -23.52 -16.93
C GLU A 89 3.85 -22.85 -18.15
N ASP A 90 4.27 -21.60 -17.99
CA ASP A 90 5.14 -20.97 -18.97
C ASP A 90 6.03 -19.91 -18.32
N ALA A 91 7.26 -19.95 -18.79
CA ALA A 91 8.43 -19.18 -18.42
C ALA A 91 8.14 -17.68 -18.20
N SER A 92 8.79 -17.14 -17.17
CA SER A 92 9.27 -15.76 -17.09
C SER A 92 8.42 -14.73 -17.84
N ARG A 93 7.36 -14.22 -17.22
CA ARG A 93 7.12 -12.79 -17.40
C ARG A 93 8.27 -12.10 -16.67
N PRO A 94 9.16 -11.36 -17.36
CA PRO A 94 10.11 -10.53 -16.65
C PRO A 94 9.29 -9.63 -15.72
N ASP A 95 9.64 -9.60 -14.45
CA ASP A 95 9.21 -8.54 -13.55
C ASP A 95 9.49 -7.23 -14.32
N PRO A 96 8.49 -6.34 -14.55
CA PRO A 96 8.72 -5.11 -15.30
C PRO A 96 9.82 -4.25 -14.67
N CYS A 97 10.14 -4.50 -13.39
CA CYS A 97 11.35 -4.02 -12.76
C CYS A 97 12.44 -5.11 -12.84
N PRO A 98 13.50 -4.94 -13.67
CA PRO A 98 14.55 -5.95 -13.81
C PRO A 98 15.47 -6.04 -12.57
N PHE A 99 15.19 -5.29 -11.51
CA PHE A 99 16.01 -5.19 -10.32
C PHE A 99 15.41 -5.97 -9.16
N ARG A 100 16.29 -6.57 -8.35
CA ARG A 100 15.92 -7.19 -7.09
C ARG A 100 15.16 -6.18 -6.22
N ARG A 101 14.05 -6.62 -5.63
CA ARG A 101 13.17 -5.79 -4.82
C ARG A 101 13.51 -5.97 -3.34
N ILE A 102 13.75 -4.86 -2.64
CA ILE A 102 13.97 -4.85 -1.20
C ILE A 102 12.70 -4.39 -0.51
N GLN A 103 12.19 -5.23 0.39
CA GLN A 103 10.97 -4.98 1.15
C GLN A 103 11.25 -4.11 2.38
N THR A 104 10.22 -3.42 2.84
CA THR A 104 10.27 -2.59 4.06
C THR A 104 9.36 -3.17 5.13
N ALA A 105 9.93 -3.45 6.30
CA ALA A 105 9.21 -3.82 7.50
C ALA A 105 9.00 -2.57 8.37
N ARG A 106 7.77 -2.31 8.84
CA ARG A 106 7.46 -1.17 9.72
C ARG A 106 7.02 -1.67 11.08
N GLY A 107 7.62 -1.14 12.14
CA GLY A 107 7.38 -1.59 13.51
C GLY A 107 8.18 -2.84 13.89
N GLU A 108 8.29 -3.05 15.21
CA GLU A 108 9.13 -4.10 15.80
C GLU A 108 8.73 -5.52 15.33
N ASP A 109 7.44 -5.84 15.35
CA ASP A 109 6.95 -7.17 14.98
C ASP A 109 7.30 -7.54 13.54
N ALA A 110 7.09 -6.63 12.59
CA ALA A 110 7.39 -6.87 11.19
C ALA A 110 8.91 -7.00 10.94
N ILE A 111 9.72 -6.24 11.67
CA ILE A 111 11.18 -6.32 11.58
C ILE A 111 11.66 -7.69 12.07
N ASN A 112 11.15 -8.13 13.22
CA ASN A 112 11.49 -9.43 13.79
C ASN A 112 11.00 -10.59 12.92
N GLN A 113 9.85 -10.46 12.25
CA GLN A 113 9.41 -11.45 11.25
C GLN A 113 10.42 -11.56 10.11
N GLY A 114 10.91 -10.43 9.58
CA GLY A 114 11.95 -10.44 8.54
C GLY A 114 13.24 -11.14 8.97
N VAL A 115 13.62 -11.05 10.25
CA VAL A 115 14.75 -11.81 10.79
C VAL A 115 14.48 -13.31 10.78
N GLN A 116 13.27 -13.73 11.19
CA GLN A 116 12.88 -15.15 11.17
C GLN A 116 12.86 -15.72 9.75
N ASP A 117 12.53 -14.88 8.77
CA ASP A 117 12.52 -15.22 7.34
C ASP A 117 13.94 -15.23 6.72
N GLY A 118 14.98 -14.93 7.51
CA GLY A 118 16.38 -15.01 7.11
C GLY A 118 16.96 -13.73 6.52
N PHE A 119 16.28 -12.58 6.66
CA PHE A 119 16.80 -11.29 6.21
C PHE A 119 17.61 -10.59 7.32
N TRP A 120 18.56 -9.76 6.90
CA TRP A 120 19.22 -8.81 7.77
C TRP A 120 18.44 -7.47 7.76
N PRO A 121 17.88 -7.01 8.89
CA PRO A 121 17.14 -5.75 8.90
C PRO A 121 18.09 -4.55 9.01
N LEU A 122 18.07 -3.67 8.02
CA LEU A 122 18.66 -2.33 8.15
C LEU A 122 17.65 -1.41 8.83
N VAL A 123 17.68 -1.38 10.16
CA VAL A 123 16.75 -0.61 10.99
C VAL A 123 17.05 0.88 10.93
N MET A 124 16.00 1.68 10.74
CA MET A 124 16.02 3.12 10.61
C MET A 124 14.88 3.75 11.40
N LYS A 125 15.10 4.99 11.85
CA LYS A 125 14.04 5.83 12.41
C LYS A 125 13.17 6.36 11.27
N VAL A 126 11.85 6.39 11.47
CA VAL A 126 10.92 7.07 10.56
C VAL A 126 10.83 8.54 10.97
N GLU A 127 11.26 9.44 10.09
CA GLU A 127 11.27 10.88 10.34
C GLU A 127 10.43 11.61 9.30
N GLN A 128 9.42 12.36 9.76
CA GLN A 128 8.60 13.19 8.90
C GLN A 128 9.35 14.46 8.50
N SER A 129 9.46 14.69 7.20
CA SER A 129 10.05 15.87 6.60
C SER A 129 9.06 17.02 6.63
N ARG A 130 9.51 18.18 7.11
CA ARG A 130 8.72 19.42 7.02
C ARG A 130 8.51 19.91 5.59
N LYS A 131 9.21 19.32 4.61
CA LYS A 131 9.04 19.63 3.19
C LYS A 131 7.85 18.90 2.57
N ILE A 132 7.33 17.86 3.20
CA ILE A 132 6.14 17.13 2.77
C ILE A 132 4.97 17.66 3.59
N TYR A 133 4.04 18.31 2.89
CA TYR A 133 2.89 18.93 3.52
C TYR A 133 1.75 19.07 2.51
N THR A 134 0.54 19.06 3.02
CA THR A 134 -0.63 19.62 2.32
C THR A 134 -1.20 20.75 3.17
N TRP A 135 -2.22 21.44 2.67
CA TRP A 135 -2.93 22.44 3.46
C TRP A 135 -4.43 22.19 3.44
N MET A 136 -5.10 22.67 4.47
CA MET A 136 -6.55 22.71 4.52
C MET A 136 -7.05 23.95 5.25
N ALA A 137 -8.25 24.38 4.90
CA ALA A 137 -9.07 25.29 5.68
C ALA A 137 -10.35 24.57 6.13
N VAL A 138 -10.97 25.06 7.21
CA VAL A 138 -12.21 24.48 7.73
C VAL A 138 -13.33 25.52 7.72
N TYR A 139 -14.45 25.12 7.15
CA TYR A 139 -15.68 25.87 7.06
C TYR A 139 -16.76 25.18 7.88
N GLN A 140 -17.69 25.97 8.40
CA GLN A 140 -18.88 25.48 9.08
C GLN A 140 -20.11 26.13 8.47
N ASN A 141 -21.12 25.34 8.19
CA ASN A 141 -22.42 25.82 7.74
C ASN A 141 -23.11 26.51 8.93
N GLU A 142 -23.41 27.81 8.81
CA GLU A 142 -23.98 28.59 9.91
C GLU A 142 -25.41 28.18 10.27
N GLN A 143 -26.10 27.42 9.40
CA GLN A 143 -27.48 26.99 9.61
C GLN A 143 -27.57 25.56 10.17
N THR A 144 -26.74 24.65 9.66
CA THR A 144 -26.80 23.21 10.02
C THR A 144 -25.74 22.81 11.04
N GLY A 145 -24.67 23.58 11.19
CA GLY A 145 -23.51 23.23 12.00
C GLY A 145 -22.56 22.23 11.36
N GLU A 146 -22.85 21.74 10.14
CA GLU A 146 -21.98 20.82 9.40
C GLU A 146 -20.60 21.43 9.13
N VAL A 147 -19.58 20.58 9.08
CA VAL A 147 -18.18 20.98 8.88
C VAL A 147 -17.71 20.50 7.51
N LEU A 148 -17.03 21.40 6.79
CA LEU A 148 -16.44 21.13 5.48
C LEU A 148 -14.96 21.51 5.48
N THR A 149 -14.13 20.62 4.98
CA THR A 149 -12.69 20.84 4.81
C THR A 149 -12.37 21.14 3.36
N VAL A 150 -11.53 22.16 3.11
CA VAL A 150 -11.17 22.60 1.76
C VAL A 150 -9.65 22.60 1.61
N GLY A 151 -9.14 21.90 0.58
CA GLY A 151 -7.72 21.87 0.21
C GLY A 151 -7.42 22.40 -1.20
N ASP A 152 -8.45 22.84 -1.94
CA ASP A 152 -8.30 23.48 -3.25
C ASP A 152 -8.87 24.90 -3.19
N SER A 153 -8.01 25.89 -3.38
CA SER A 153 -8.38 27.31 -3.28
C SER A 153 -9.26 27.80 -4.43
N ARG A 154 -9.44 26.99 -5.49
CA ARG A 154 -10.35 27.29 -6.62
C ARG A 154 -11.81 26.95 -6.31
N HIS A 155 -12.05 26.11 -5.30
CA HIS A 155 -13.38 25.59 -4.96
C HIS A 155 -13.78 26.02 -3.54
N LEU A 156 -13.86 27.33 -3.31
CA LEU A 156 -14.25 27.87 -2.01
C LEU A 156 -15.78 27.84 -1.86
N PRO A 157 -16.31 27.35 -0.72
CA PRO A 157 -17.74 27.33 -0.49
C PRO A 157 -18.26 28.74 -0.22
N GLU A 158 -19.45 29.02 -0.73
CA GLU A 158 -20.18 30.27 -0.51
C GLU A 158 -21.12 30.15 0.71
N THR A 159 -21.83 31.24 1.04
CA THR A 159 -22.91 31.25 2.05
C THR A 159 -23.86 30.06 1.85
N PRO A 160 -24.27 29.33 2.92
CA PRO A 160 -24.14 29.65 4.35
C PRO A 160 -22.83 29.15 5.02
N TRP A 161 -21.80 28.82 4.25
CA TRP A 161 -20.54 28.32 4.81
C TRP A 161 -19.61 29.45 5.21
N LYS A 162 -19.18 29.44 6.49
CA LYS A 162 -18.22 30.40 7.02
C LYS A 162 -16.93 29.71 7.42
N ARG A 163 -15.80 30.28 7.02
CA ARG A 163 -14.49 29.78 7.43
C ARG A 163 -14.28 29.98 8.92
N ILE A 164 -14.13 28.89 9.65
CA ILE A 164 -13.89 28.88 11.11
C ILE A 164 -12.42 28.61 11.44
N ILE A 165 -11.67 27.92 10.57
CA ILE A 165 -10.22 27.74 10.70
C ILE A 165 -9.54 28.24 9.43
N LYS A 166 -8.57 29.15 9.59
CA LYS A 166 -7.74 29.68 8.48
C LYS A 166 -6.90 28.55 7.87
N PRO A 167 -6.50 28.66 6.59
CA PRO A 167 -5.61 27.69 5.97
C PRO A 167 -4.37 27.40 6.84
N PHE A 168 -4.08 26.13 7.06
CA PHE A 168 -2.87 25.67 7.75
C PHE A 168 -2.28 24.46 7.03
N SER A 169 -0.97 24.31 7.11
CA SER A 169 -0.25 23.18 6.53
C SER A 169 -0.04 22.07 7.55
N PHE A 170 -0.12 20.83 7.09
CA PHE A 170 0.11 19.64 7.91
C PHE A 170 0.72 18.53 7.06
N TYR A 171 1.36 17.57 7.72
CA TYR A 171 1.93 16.41 7.07
C TYR A 171 0.80 15.44 6.66
N PRO A 172 0.65 15.06 5.38
CA PRO A 172 -0.52 14.34 4.89
C PRO A 172 -0.56 12.86 5.29
N ASP A 173 0.58 12.19 5.48
CA ASP A 173 0.60 10.75 5.76
C ASP A 173 0.72 10.42 7.25
N HIS A 174 0.14 9.29 7.65
CA HIS A 174 0.25 8.78 9.00
C HIS A 174 1.26 7.63 9.07
N PHE A 175 2.37 7.84 9.79
CA PHE A 175 3.28 6.76 10.17
C PHE A 175 2.97 6.30 11.59
N GLU A 176 2.25 5.18 11.68
CA GLU A 176 1.93 4.52 12.95
C GLU A 176 3.21 4.17 13.71
N HIS A 177 4.16 3.54 13.02
CA HIS A 177 5.42 3.09 13.61
C HIS A 177 6.53 4.14 13.49
N LYS A 178 7.34 4.26 14.54
CA LYS A 178 8.48 5.20 14.61
C LYS A 178 9.81 4.59 14.12
N ILE A 179 9.80 3.30 13.83
CA ILE A 179 10.93 2.56 13.26
C ILE A 179 10.46 1.72 12.08
N ALA A 180 11.36 1.53 11.12
CA ALA A 180 11.19 0.66 9.98
C ALA A 180 12.55 0.03 9.63
N ALA A 181 12.57 -1.00 8.79
CA ALA A 181 13.80 -1.58 8.28
C ALA A 181 13.65 -2.03 6.84
N TYR A 182 14.71 -1.84 6.06
CA TYR A 182 14.85 -2.56 4.79
C TYR A 182 15.30 -3.99 5.08
N LEU A 183 14.62 -4.98 4.50
CA LEU A 183 14.93 -6.40 4.67
C LEU A 183 15.98 -6.82 3.64
N ILE A 184 17.24 -6.89 4.08
CA ILE A 184 18.39 -7.17 3.23
C ILE A 184 18.61 -8.67 3.09
N PRO A 185 18.57 -9.23 1.87
CA PRO A 185 18.96 -10.62 1.63
C PRO A 185 20.43 -10.84 1.97
N VAL A 186 20.76 -12.00 2.55
CA VAL A 186 22.14 -12.33 2.97
C VAL A 186 23.15 -12.35 1.82
N ASP A 187 22.69 -12.51 0.59
CA ASP A 187 23.50 -12.57 -0.63
C ASP A 187 23.58 -11.23 -1.38
N LEU A 188 23.03 -10.14 -0.83
CA LEU A 188 23.03 -8.84 -1.50
C LEU A 188 24.45 -8.28 -1.64
N ALA A 189 24.91 -8.07 -2.88
CA ALA A 189 26.28 -7.63 -3.15
C ALA A 189 26.45 -6.12 -2.99
N VAL A 190 27.63 -5.68 -2.52
CA VAL A 190 28.00 -4.26 -2.52
C VAL A 190 28.06 -3.74 -3.95
N GLY A 191 27.43 -2.60 -4.20
CA GLY A 191 27.28 -2.03 -5.54
C GLY A 191 26.08 -2.59 -6.32
N GLU A 192 25.35 -3.57 -5.77
CA GLU A 192 24.13 -4.06 -6.39
C GLU A 192 23.07 -2.96 -6.41
N ARG A 193 22.50 -2.75 -7.60
CA ARG A 193 21.38 -1.83 -7.82
C ARG A 193 20.08 -2.58 -7.59
N VAL A 194 19.23 -2.03 -6.75
CA VAL A 194 17.97 -2.64 -6.32
C VAL A 194 16.82 -1.65 -6.46
N PHE A 195 15.59 -2.14 -6.29
CA PHE A 195 14.40 -1.33 -6.18
C PHE A 195 13.83 -1.42 -4.76
N LEU A 196 13.76 -0.29 -4.06
CA LEU A 196 13.14 -0.17 -2.74
C LEU A 196 11.64 0.05 -2.95
N VAL A 197 10.82 -0.92 -2.54
CA VAL A 197 9.37 -0.90 -2.87
C VAL A 197 8.56 0.06 -2.03
N ASP A 198 9.03 0.37 -0.83
CA ASP A 198 8.44 1.33 0.11
C ASP A 198 9.60 2.05 0.79
N LEU A 199 9.82 3.31 0.46
CA LEU A 199 10.93 4.09 1.00
C LEU A 199 10.74 4.27 2.52
N ILE A 200 11.81 4.35 3.29
CA ILE A 200 11.75 4.76 4.70
C ILE A 200 12.01 6.26 4.80
N GLU A 201 12.96 6.75 4.00
CA GLU A 201 13.28 8.17 3.87
C GLU A 201 12.05 8.96 3.41
N ASP A 202 12.04 10.23 3.79
CA ASP A 202 10.91 11.12 3.54
C ASP A 202 11.27 12.20 2.53
N LEU A 203 11.42 11.76 1.29
CA LEU A 203 11.87 12.56 0.15
C LEU A 203 10.67 13.12 -0.62
N VAL A 204 10.78 14.36 -1.13
CA VAL A 204 9.72 14.96 -1.94
C VAL A 204 9.75 14.38 -3.36
N ALA A 205 8.61 13.87 -3.83
CA ALA A 205 8.39 13.42 -5.20
C ALA A 205 7.75 14.50 -6.07
N VAL A 206 6.80 15.25 -5.53
CA VAL A 206 5.98 16.19 -6.31
C VAL A 206 5.84 17.51 -5.57
N TYR A 207 5.95 18.60 -6.32
CA TYR A 207 5.52 19.95 -5.93
C TYR A 207 4.24 20.30 -6.68
N GLY A 208 3.13 20.38 -5.95
CA GLY A 208 1.87 20.90 -6.45
C GLY A 208 1.85 22.43 -6.42
N ASN A 209 1.40 23.06 -7.50
CA ASN A 209 1.28 24.52 -7.57
C ASN A 209 0.23 25.14 -6.63
N GLN A 210 -0.61 24.34 -5.98
CA GLN A 210 -1.54 24.79 -4.94
C GLN A 210 -0.98 24.71 -3.53
N GLY A 211 0.33 24.49 -3.36
CA GLY A 211 0.96 24.48 -2.04
C GLY A 211 0.81 23.14 -1.31
N HIS A 212 0.79 22.04 -2.04
CA HIS A 212 0.98 20.70 -1.49
C HIS A 212 2.26 20.07 -2.06
N THR A 213 2.86 19.17 -1.31
CA THR A 213 3.98 18.34 -1.72
C THR A 213 3.70 16.90 -1.32
N SER A 214 4.06 15.95 -2.18
CA SER A 214 3.89 14.53 -1.90
C SER A 214 5.23 13.83 -1.75
N ARG A 215 5.20 12.73 -1.01
CA ARG A 215 6.33 11.86 -0.71
C ARG A 215 6.69 10.96 -1.91
N LEU A 216 7.96 10.58 -2.00
CA LEU A 216 8.44 9.52 -2.88
C LEU A 216 8.24 8.15 -2.23
N ASP A 217 7.33 7.36 -2.81
CA ASP A 217 6.95 6.07 -2.23
C ASP A 217 7.99 4.97 -2.47
N SER A 218 8.69 5.00 -3.60
CA SER A 218 9.63 3.95 -4.00
C SER A 218 10.75 4.53 -4.84
N ALA A 219 11.90 3.86 -4.86
CA ALA A 219 13.06 4.35 -5.60
C ALA A 219 14.06 3.25 -5.94
N TYR A 220 14.85 3.48 -6.99
CA TYR A 220 16.08 2.73 -7.20
C TYR A 220 17.14 3.14 -6.17
N ALA A 221 17.97 2.19 -5.76
CA ALA A 221 19.07 2.47 -4.85
C ALA A 221 20.26 1.53 -5.08
N ILE A 222 21.43 1.95 -4.63
CA ILE A 222 22.66 1.14 -4.64
C ILE A 222 23.05 0.79 -3.21
N TRP A 223 23.27 -0.50 -2.95
CA TRP A 223 23.77 -0.98 -1.65
C TRP A 223 25.26 -0.67 -1.47
N ASP A 224 25.64 -0.01 -0.37
CA ASP A 224 27.04 0.37 -0.08
C ASP A 224 27.71 -0.41 1.07
N ALA A 225 27.10 -1.54 1.47
CA ALA A 225 27.42 -2.34 2.67
C ALA A 225 26.93 -1.76 4.01
N LYS A 226 26.43 -0.52 4.04
CA LYS A 226 25.94 0.12 5.28
C LYS A 226 24.53 0.66 5.13
N LYS A 227 24.22 1.25 3.98
CA LYS A 227 22.93 1.85 3.66
C LYS A 227 22.62 1.75 2.16
N PHE A 228 21.37 2.00 1.83
CA PHE A 228 20.96 2.24 0.46
C PHE A 228 21.22 3.69 0.08
N ARG A 229 21.95 3.89 -1.02
CA ARG A 229 22.06 5.21 -1.66
C ARG A 229 20.93 5.34 -2.66
N VAL A 230 19.88 6.03 -2.27
CA VAL A 230 18.71 6.30 -3.13
C VAL A 230 19.15 7.11 -4.34
N GLU A 231 18.81 6.63 -5.53
CA GLU A 231 19.03 7.33 -6.80
C GLU A 231 17.90 8.33 -7.04
N TRP A 232 17.90 9.41 -6.26
CA TRP A 232 16.91 10.47 -6.33
C TRP A 232 17.54 11.83 -6.06
N SER A 233 17.19 12.82 -6.88
CA SER A 233 17.53 14.22 -6.71
C SER A 233 16.28 15.07 -6.83
N GLU A 234 15.83 15.65 -5.71
CA GLU A 234 14.67 16.57 -5.62
C GLU A 234 14.70 17.68 -6.70
N TRP A 235 15.88 18.18 -7.06
CA TRP A 235 16.01 19.23 -8.08
C TRP A 235 15.83 18.72 -9.52
N LYS A 236 16.20 17.47 -9.80
CA LYS A 236 16.20 16.88 -11.15
C LYS A 236 14.94 16.08 -11.44
N ASP A 237 14.50 15.32 -10.44
CA ASP A 237 13.57 14.21 -10.62
C ASP A 237 12.18 14.52 -10.06
N ALA A 238 12.05 15.49 -9.14
CA ALA A 238 10.74 15.83 -8.57
C ALA A 238 9.85 16.53 -9.59
N ASP A 239 8.62 16.03 -9.73
CA ASP A 239 7.63 16.61 -10.61
C ASP A 239 7.16 17.96 -10.08
N ARG A 240 6.92 18.90 -11.00
CA ARG A 240 6.34 20.21 -10.70
C ARG A 240 5.02 20.33 -11.43
N LEU A 241 3.94 19.99 -10.74
CA LEU A 241 2.60 20.05 -11.31
C LEU A 241 2.16 21.50 -11.42
N ILE A 242 1.82 21.90 -12.63
CA ILE A 242 1.21 23.19 -12.95
C ILE A 242 -0.21 22.89 -13.43
N GLY A 243 -1.23 23.42 -12.73
CA GLY A 243 -2.65 23.19 -13.05
C GLY A 243 -3.63 24.21 -12.47
#